data_AF-A0A3D2A1A3-F1
#
_entry.id   AF-A0A3D2A1A3-F1
#
_cell.length_a   1.000
_cell.length_b   1.000
_cell.length_c   1.000
_cell.angle_alpha   90.00
_cell.angle_beta   90.00
_cell.angle_gamma   90.00
#
_symmetry.space_group_name_H-M   'P 1'
#
loop_
_entity.id
_entity.type
_entity.pdbx_description
1 polymer ?
#
loop_
_entity_poly.entity_id
_entity_poly.type
_entity_poly.pdbx_seq_one_letter_code
_entity_poly.pdbx_strand_id
1 'polypeptide(L)'
;MELQDLAIAHFHDHLGASAEAAETLPADVAMAAELLFTCLVNDGKILICGDGHHSANASHLCNALMSRHGQDRPALPAIHIGANSGLLSTLLHQTPKQELFARQVTTLGNAGDVLVVLAGPQDSSAVIQAVQAAHAENMQVVAIGSQHMQQLDAVLAPDDMTIHVPGERFATLLQQQLMIVLMLSDLIDYLLFGSNA
;
A
#
# COMPACT_ATOMS: atom_id res chain seq x y z
N MET A 1 2.18 -36.59 6.08
CA MET A 1 3.03 -35.40 6.27
C MET A 1 2.81 -34.96 7.69
N GLU A 2 3.85 -34.99 8.52
CA GLU A 2 3.75 -34.57 9.92
C GLU A 2 3.51 -33.05 9.98
N LEU A 3 2.87 -32.55 11.04
CA LEU A 3 2.56 -31.11 11.20
C LEU A 3 3.83 -30.24 11.11
N GLN A 4 4.95 -30.76 11.60
CA GLN A 4 6.26 -30.13 11.52
C GLN A 4 6.73 -29.93 10.08
N ASP A 5 6.57 -30.93 9.21
CA ASP A 5 6.99 -30.83 7.80
C ASP A 5 6.21 -29.73 7.07
N LEU A 6 4.90 -29.62 7.36
CA LEU A 6 4.06 -28.56 6.80
C LEU A 6 4.55 -27.17 7.25
N ALA A 7 4.87 -27.00 8.54
CA ALA A 7 5.40 -25.74 9.04
C ALA A 7 6.74 -25.36 8.38
N ILE A 8 7.64 -26.33 8.21
CA ILE A 8 8.92 -26.14 7.51
C ILE A 8 8.68 -25.70 6.06
N ALA A 9 7.74 -26.32 5.36
CA ALA A 9 7.39 -25.94 3.99
C ALA A 9 6.92 -24.48 3.89
N HIS A 10 6.11 -24.00 4.85
CA HIS A 10 5.72 -22.59 4.89
C HIS A 10 6.90 -21.61 5.04
N PHE A 11 7.91 -21.95 5.86
CA PHE A 11 9.12 -21.14 5.99
C PHE A 11 9.95 -21.15 4.71
N HIS A 12 10.12 -22.31 4.07
CA HIS A 12 10.83 -22.40 2.79
C HIS A 12 10.14 -21.59 1.68
N ASP A 13 8.81 -21.63 1.61
CA ASP A 13 8.05 -20.83 0.64
C ASP A 13 8.22 -19.32 0.88
N HIS A 14 8.21 -18.89 2.15
CA HIS A 14 8.48 -17.50 2.52
C HIS A 14 9.91 -17.07 2.13
N LEU A 15 10.91 -17.91 2.41
CA LEU A 15 12.30 -17.63 2.06
C LEU A 15 12.48 -17.53 0.53
N GLY A 16 11.88 -18.45 -0.23
CA GLY A 16 11.92 -18.41 -1.70
C GLY A 16 11.29 -17.13 -2.25
N ALA A 17 10.09 -16.78 -1.79
CA ALA A 17 9.41 -15.55 -2.20
C ALA A 17 10.20 -14.29 -1.82
N SER A 18 10.83 -14.27 -0.65
CA SER A 18 11.64 -13.13 -0.19
C SER A 18 12.93 -12.98 -1.00
N ALA A 19 13.57 -14.09 -1.38
CA ALA A 19 14.75 -14.07 -2.22
C ALA A 19 14.43 -13.51 -3.61
N GLU A 20 13.36 -13.97 -4.24
CA GLU A 20 12.91 -13.46 -5.53
C GLU A 20 12.51 -11.98 -5.47
N ALA A 21 11.78 -11.58 -4.42
CA ALA A 21 11.41 -10.19 -4.19
C ALA A 21 12.63 -9.28 -4.01
N ALA A 22 13.68 -9.75 -3.32
CA ALA A 22 14.91 -8.99 -3.11
C ALA A 22 15.72 -8.76 -4.39
N GLU A 23 15.56 -9.60 -5.40
CA GLU A 23 16.20 -9.43 -6.71
C GLU A 23 15.39 -8.52 -7.66
N THR A 24 14.07 -8.45 -7.48
CA THR A 24 13.15 -7.85 -8.46
C THR A 24 12.55 -6.51 -8.02
N LEU A 25 12.22 -6.35 -6.74
CA LEU A 25 11.48 -5.20 -6.22
C LEU A 25 12.28 -3.99 -5.72
N PRO A 26 13.60 -4.04 -5.41
CA PRO A 26 14.26 -2.90 -4.75
C PRO A 26 14.18 -1.57 -5.52
N ALA A 27 14.26 -1.61 -6.86
CA ALA A 27 14.15 -0.40 -7.67
C ALA A 27 12.77 0.24 -7.57
N ASP A 28 11.71 -0.56 -7.69
CA ASP A 28 10.32 -0.07 -7.62
C ASP A 28 9.98 0.44 -6.22
N VAL A 29 10.45 -0.25 -5.18
CA VAL A 29 10.28 0.18 -3.79
C VAL A 29 11.00 1.52 -3.54
N ALA A 30 12.22 1.70 -4.06
CA ALA A 30 12.96 2.95 -3.94
C ALA A 30 12.25 4.11 -4.66
N MET A 31 11.79 3.90 -5.90
CA MET A 31 11.03 4.91 -6.65
C MET A 31 9.72 5.29 -5.95
N ALA A 32 8.99 4.30 -5.41
CA ALA A 32 7.79 4.56 -4.62
C ALA A 32 8.10 5.36 -3.35
N ALA A 33 9.20 5.06 -2.65
CA ALA A 33 9.63 5.83 -1.49
C ALA A 33 9.98 7.29 -1.85
N GLU A 34 10.66 7.52 -2.97
CA GLU A 34 10.97 8.86 -3.47
C GLU A 34 9.71 9.65 -3.84
N LEU A 35 8.71 9.00 -4.44
CA LEU A 35 7.41 9.61 -4.75
C LEU A 35 6.67 10.02 -3.46
N LEU A 36 6.60 9.12 -2.48
CA LEU A 36 5.96 9.38 -1.19
C LEU A 36 6.72 10.47 -0.41
N PHE A 37 8.05 10.45 -0.44
CA PHE A 37 8.89 11.53 0.11
C PHE A 37 8.56 12.88 -0.55
N THR A 38 8.49 12.91 -1.88
CA THR A 38 8.19 14.13 -2.65
C THR A 38 6.81 14.69 -2.29
N CYS A 39 5.82 13.84 -2.08
CA CYS A 39 4.51 14.25 -1.58
C CYS A 39 4.61 14.94 -0.21
N LEU A 40 5.33 14.31 0.73
CA LEU A 40 5.44 14.80 2.10
C LEU A 40 6.20 16.13 2.22
N VAL A 41 7.29 16.31 1.47
CA VAL A 41 8.06 17.58 1.50
C VAL A 41 7.36 18.74 0.80
N ASN A 42 6.35 18.46 -0.02
CA ASN A 42 5.49 19.45 -0.67
C ASN A 42 4.17 19.66 0.10
N ASP A 43 4.16 19.40 1.41
CA ASP A 43 3.00 19.54 2.32
C ASP A 43 1.79 18.67 1.93
N GLY A 44 1.99 17.66 1.09
CA GLY A 44 0.98 16.67 0.74
C GLY A 44 0.79 15.61 1.83
N LYS A 45 -0.28 14.83 1.70
CA LYS A 45 -0.57 13.69 2.58
C LYS A 45 -0.76 12.40 1.80
N ILE A 46 -0.56 11.29 2.51
CA ILE A 46 -0.69 9.95 1.94
C ILE A 46 -2.03 9.35 2.37
N LEU A 47 -2.93 9.14 1.41
CA LEU A 47 -4.13 8.33 1.62
C LEU A 47 -3.80 6.88 1.35
N ILE A 48 -4.25 5.96 2.19
CA ILE A 48 -3.91 4.54 2.09
C ILE A 48 -5.18 3.71 2.13
N CYS A 49 -5.33 2.74 1.23
CA CYS A 49 -6.42 1.77 1.28
C CYS A 49 -5.99 0.37 0.84
N GLY A 50 -6.78 -0.62 1.24
CA GLY A 50 -6.68 -2.00 0.81
C GLY A 50 -7.95 -2.73 1.21
N ASP A 51 -8.41 -3.66 0.37
CA ASP A 51 -9.63 -4.44 0.65
C ASP A 51 -9.27 -5.76 1.38
N GLY A 52 -10.11 -6.18 2.33
CA GLY A 52 -9.91 -7.40 3.11
C GLY A 52 -8.56 -7.46 3.84
N HIS A 53 -7.78 -8.52 3.62
CA HIS A 53 -6.49 -8.76 4.30
C HIS A 53 -5.47 -7.65 4.04
N HIS A 54 -5.55 -7.00 2.87
CA HIS A 54 -4.65 -5.90 2.49
C HIS A 54 -4.86 -4.66 3.37
N SER A 55 -6.05 -4.49 3.95
CA SER A 55 -6.37 -3.41 4.91
C SER A 55 -5.51 -3.47 6.18
N ALA A 56 -5.07 -4.67 6.58
CA ALA A 56 -4.15 -4.82 7.71
C ALA A 56 -2.77 -4.23 7.38
N ASN A 57 -2.23 -4.53 6.20
CA ASN A 57 -0.97 -3.97 5.72
C ASN A 57 -1.08 -2.46 5.43
N ALA A 58 -2.24 -1.98 4.94
CA ALA A 58 -2.54 -0.55 4.84
C ALA A 58 -2.45 0.15 6.21
N SER A 59 -2.97 -0.50 7.25
CA SER A 59 -2.88 0.00 8.62
C SER A 59 -1.45 -0.01 9.14
N HIS A 60 -0.64 -1.03 8.82
CA HIS A 60 0.78 -1.06 9.17
C HIS A 60 1.54 0.13 8.57
N LEU A 61 1.34 0.44 7.29
CA LEU A 61 1.96 1.62 6.65
C LEU A 61 1.52 2.92 7.34
N CYS A 62 0.20 3.11 7.49
CA CYS A 62 -0.35 4.30 8.12
C CYS A 62 0.21 4.51 9.54
N ASN A 63 0.26 3.43 10.32
CA ASN A 63 0.80 3.47 11.68
C ASN A 63 2.30 3.77 11.67
N ALA A 64 3.09 3.17 10.77
CA ALA A 64 4.53 3.43 10.70
C ALA A 64 4.84 4.90 10.36
N LEU A 65 4.06 5.51 9.45
CA LEU A 65 4.20 6.92 9.08
C LEU A 65 3.76 7.88 10.20
N MET A 66 2.61 7.60 10.83
CA MET A 66 2.07 8.46 11.90
C MET A 66 2.74 8.25 13.27
N SER A 67 3.40 7.11 13.47
CA SER A 67 4.12 6.80 14.71
C SER A 67 5.62 6.95 14.53
N ARG A 68 6.36 6.64 15.61
CA ARG A 68 7.83 6.67 15.64
C ARG A 68 8.37 5.27 15.35
N HIS A 69 8.37 4.87 14.08
CA HIS A 69 8.93 3.57 13.69
C HIS A 69 10.47 3.68 13.67
N GLY A 70 11.14 3.17 14.71
CA GLY A 70 12.61 3.07 14.76
C GLY A 70 13.38 4.37 15.04
N GLN A 71 12.88 5.54 14.64
CA GLN A 71 13.54 6.85 14.86
C GLN A 71 12.64 7.85 15.59
N ASP A 72 13.25 8.73 16.41
CA ASP A 72 12.52 9.82 17.10
C ASP A 72 12.32 10.99 16.14
N ARG A 73 11.23 10.94 15.37
CA ARG A 73 10.85 11.97 14.38
C ARG A 73 9.41 12.45 14.56
N PRO A 74 9.04 13.60 13.96
CA PRO A 74 7.64 14.00 13.84
C PRO A 74 6.78 12.96 13.11
N ALA A 75 5.49 12.94 13.44
CA ALA A 75 4.51 12.14 12.72
C ALA A 75 4.33 12.67 11.29
N LEU A 76 4.21 11.77 10.32
CA LEU A 76 3.97 12.11 8.92
C LEU A 76 2.47 12.03 8.61
N PRO A 77 1.93 12.92 7.76
CA PRO A 77 0.51 12.93 7.42
C PRO A 77 0.11 11.73 6.55
N ALA A 78 -0.48 10.73 7.18
CA ALA A 78 -1.05 9.57 6.51
C ALA A 78 -2.46 9.26 7.03
N ILE A 79 -3.34 8.74 6.17
CA ILE A 79 -4.72 8.40 6.53
C ILE A 79 -5.09 7.05 5.89
N HIS A 80 -5.35 6.04 6.72
CA HIS A 80 -5.95 4.79 6.26
C HIS A 80 -7.48 4.95 6.13
N ILE A 81 -7.97 5.15 4.90
CA ILE A 81 -9.40 5.36 4.60
C ILE A 81 -10.25 4.07 4.77
N GLY A 82 -9.62 2.94 5.06
CA GLY A 82 -10.28 1.69 5.44
C GLY A 82 -10.41 1.46 6.96
N ALA A 83 -9.86 2.33 7.82
CA ALA A 83 -9.76 2.07 9.25
C ALA A 83 -11.09 2.26 10.02
N ASN A 84 -11.91 3.22 9.58
CA ASN A 84 -13.10 3.62 10.34
C ASN A 84 -14.29 2.70 10.01
N SER A 85 -14.47 1.66 10.82
CA SER A 85 -15.56 0.70 10.66
C SER A 85 -16.96 1.33 10.70
N GLY A 86 -17.17 2.36 11.53
CA GLY A 86 -18.45 3.07 11.60
C GLY A 86 -18.76 3.85 10.32
N LEU A 87 -17.76 4.51 9.75
CA LEU A 87 -17.88 5.19 8.46
C LEU A 87 -18.12 4.20 7.32
N LEU A 88 -17.31 3.14 7.24
CA LEU A 88 -17.48 2.10 6.22
C LEU A 88 -18.87 1.44 6.28
N SER A 89 -19.37 1.14 7.48
CA SER A 89 -20.72 0.61 7.68
C SER A 89 -21.79 1.58 7.19
N THR A 90 -21.65 2.87 7.48
CA THR A 90 -22.58 3.91 7.00
C THR A 90 -22.56 4.01 5.47
N LEU A 91 -21.37 4.03 4.86
CA LEU A 91 -21.23 4.10 3.40
C LEU A 91 -21.78 2.86 2.70
N LEU A 92 -21.59 1.66 3.27
CA LEU A 92 -22.18 0.42 2.75
C LEU A 92 -23.72 0.45 2.70
N HIS A 93 -24.36 1.19 3.60
CA HIS A 93 -25.81 1.37 3.60
C HIS A 93 -26.29 2.43 2.62
N GLN A 94 -25.46 3.43 2.31
CA GLN A 94 -25.85 4.61 1.52
C GLN A 94 -25.43 4.51 0.05
N THR A 95 -24.42 3.69 -0.26
CA THR A 95 -23.71 3.73 -1.54
C THR A 95 -23.31 2.33 -1.99
N PRO A 96 -23.11 2.11 -3.31
CA PRO A 96 -22.56 0.85 -3.80
C PRO A 96 -21.20 0.54 -3.15
N LYS A 97 -20.92 -0.75 -2.86
CA LYS A 97 -19.65 -1.19 -2.24
C LYS A 97 -18.40 -0.66 -2.99
N GLN A 98 -18.48 -0.52 -4.31
CA GLN A 98 -17.40 0.00 -5.13
C GLN A 98 -17.07 1.49 -4.87
N GLU A 99 -17.96 2.27 -4.28
CA GLU A 99 -17.71 3.69 -3.98
C GLU A 99 -17.11 3.93 -2.59
N LEU A 100 -16.89 2.88 -1.78
CA LEU A 100 -16.49 3.00 -0.37
C LEU A 100 -15.23 3.83 -0.15
N PHE A 101 -14.22 3.62 -0.99
CA PHE A 101 -12.94 4.33 -0.90
C PHE A 101 -12.97 5.60 -1.76
N ALA A 102 -13.54 5.53 -2.97
CA ALA A 102 -13.63 6.67 -3.90
C ALA A 102 -14.23 7.92 -3.25
N ARG A 103 -15.32 7.78 -2.48
CA ARG A 103 -15.94 8.90 -1.79
C ARG A 103 -15.03 9.57 -0.78
N GLN A 104 -14.24 8.78 -0.05
CA GLN A 104 -13.29 9.30 0.92
C GLN A 104 -12.11 9.97 0.21
N VAL A 105 -11.65 9.42 -0.92
CA VAL A 105 -10.61 10.03 -1.76
C VAL A 105 -11.09 11.39 -2.28
N THR A 106 -12.26 11.48 -2.90
CA THR A 106 -12.84 12.77 -3.36
C THR A 106 -13.05 13.78 -2.23
N THR A 107 -13.31 13.31 -1.01
CA THR A 107 -13.59 14.22 0.13
C THR A 107 -12.30 14.72 0.79
N LEU A 108 -11.27 13.87 0.87
CA LEU A 108 -10.06 14.12 1.65
C LEU A 108 -8.85 14.45 0.78
N GLY A 109 -8.81 13.98 -0.45
CA GLY A 109 -7.70 14.14 -1.38
C GLY A 109 -7.61 15.55 -1.95
N ASN A 110 -6.38 15.98 -2.19
CA ASN A 110 -6.05 17.23 -2.86
C ASN A 110 -4.99 16.96 -3.94
N ALA A 111 -4.87 17.88 -4.89
CA ALA A 111 -3.78 17.84 -5.86
C ALA A 111 -2.42 17.83 -5.14
N GLY A 112 -1.54 16.90 -5.54
CA GLY A 112 -0.23 16.68 -4.91
C GLY A 112 -0.21 15.68 -3.74
N ASP A 113 -1.38 15.23 -3.27
CA ASP A 113 -1.47 14.07 -2.39
C ASP A 113 -1.19 12.78 -3.16
N VAL A 114 -0.90 11.70 -2.43
CA VAL A 114 -0.67 10.37 -3.01
C VAL A 114 -1.65 9.37 -2.44
N LEU A 115 -2.22 8.53 -3.30
CA LEU A 115 -2.99 7.36 -2.89
C LEU A 115 -2.09 6.11 -2.96
N VAL A 116 -1.90 5.44 -1.84
CA VAL A 116 -1.29 4.10 -1.79
C VAL A 116 -2.39 3.06 -1.72
N VAL A 117 -2.40 2.13 -2.67
CA VAL A 117 -3.36 1.02 -2.71
C VAL A 117 -2.65 -0.32 -2.51
N LEU A 118 -3.17 -1.15 -1.62
CA LEU A 118 -2.73 -2.53 -1.47
C LEU A 118 -3.77 -3.47 -2.09
N ALA A 119 -3.33 -4.26 -3.05
CA ALA A 119 -4.20 -5.12 -3.86
C ALA A 119 -3.77 -6.59 -3.82
N GLY A 120 -4.74 -7.47 -4.07
CA GLY A 120 -4.54 -8.91 -4.19
C GLY A 120 -4.46 -9.35 -5.64
N PRO A 121 -4.42 -10.67 -5.91
CA PRO A 121 -4.55 -11.21 -7.26
C PRO A 121 -5.97 -11.09 -7.83
N GLN A 122 -6.97 -10.82 -6.98
CA GLN A 122 -8.33 -10.52 -7.39
C GLN A 122 -8.58 -9.03 -7.22
N ASP A 123 -8.90 -8.37 -8.32
CA ASP A 123 -9.14 -6.93 -8.32
C ASP A 123 -10.40 -6.57 -7.53
N SER A 124 -10.28 -5.57 -6.66
CA SER A 124 -11.41 -5.00 -5.93
C SER A 124 -11.94 -3.78 -6.66
N SER A 125 -13.21 -3.79 -7.06
CA SER A 125 -13.86 -2.64 -7.68
C SER A 125 -13.83 -1.39 -6.78
N ALA A 126 -13.81 -1.57 -5.45
CA ALA A 126 -13.67 -0.47 -4.51
C ALA A 126 -12.30 0.21 -4.59
N VAL A 127 -11.23 -0.57 -4.79
CA VAL A 127 -9.87 -0.05 -4.97
C VAL A 127 -9.73 0.62 -6.34
N ILE A 128 -10.25 0.01 -7.41
CA ILE A 128 -10.24 0.59 -8.76
C ILE A 128 -10.93 1.96 -8.79
N GLN A 129 -12.09 2.08 -8.16
CA GLN A 129 -12.81 3.36 -8.07
C GLN A 129 -12.04 4.39 -7.21
N ALA A 130 -11.27 3.95 -6.20
CA ALA A 130 -10.40 4.83 -5.43
C ALA A 130 -9.29 5.43 -6.29
N VAL A 131 -8.66 4.62 -7.15
CA VAL A 131 -7.64 5.05 -8.11
C VAL A 131 -8.22 6.07 -9.08
N GLN A 132 -9.38 5.78 -9.67
CA GLN A 132 -10.06 6.71 -10.56
C GLN A 132 -10.41 8.04 -9.88
N ALA A 133 -10.86 8.00 -8.63
CA ALA A 133 -11.11 9.19 -7.84
C ALA A 133 -9.82 9.98 -7.53
N ALA A 134 -8.71 9.29 -7.24
CA ALA A 134 -7.42 9.91 -6.99
C ALA A 134 -6.92 10.69 -8.22
N HIS A 135 -7.01 10.09 -9.41
CA HIS A 135 -6.66 10.78 -10.65
C HIS A 135 -7.55 11.99 -10.92
N ALA A 136 -8.85 11.91 -10.62
CA ALA A 136 -9.77 13.04 -10.75
C ALA A 136 -9.39 14.21 -9.81
N GLU A 137 -8.81 13.92 -8.65
CA GLU A 137 -8.29 14.92 -7.70
C GLU A 137 -6.84 15.34 -7.98
N ASN A 138 -6.24 14.91 -9.10
CA ASN A 138 -4.83 15.14 -9.46
C ASN A 138 -3.82 14.60 -8.43
N MET A 139 -4.13 13.42 -7.89
CA MET A 139 -3.24 12.65 -7.02
C MET A 139 -2.47 11.61 -7.85
N GLN A 140 -1.24 11.32 -7.45
CA GLN A 140 -0.51 10.16 -7.96
C GLN A 140 -0.88 8.90 -7.18
N VAL A 141 -0.70 7.72 -7.79
CA VAL A 141 -1.02 6.44 -7.17
C VAL A 141 0.23 5.57 -7.05
N VAL A 142 0.36 4.89 -5.90
CA VAL A 142 1.31 3.79 -5.68
C VAL A 142 0.52 2.52 -5.43
N ALA A 143 0.57 1.57 -6.36
CA ALA A 143 -0.12 0.28 -6.23
C ALA A 143 0.85 -0.84 -5.83
N ILE A 144 0.60 -1.45 -4.68
CA ILE A 144 1.40 -2.55 -4.13
C ILE A 144 0.56 -3.82 -4.15
N GLY A 145 0.84 -4.75 -5.06
CA GLY A 145 -0.05 -5.88 -5.27
C GLY A 145 0.55 -7.05 -6.00
N SER A 146 -0.30 -8.00 -6.35
CA SER A 146 0.11 -9.18 -7.12
C SER A 146 0.53 -8.77 -8.53
N GLN A 147 1.46 -9.50 -9.14
CA GLN A 147 1.76 -9.42 -10.57
C GLN A 147 0.57 -9.76 -11.50
N HIS A 148 -0.58 -10.18 -10.94
CA HIS A 148 -1.78 -10.57 -11.68
C HIS A 148 -2.96 -9.59 -11.54
N MET A 149 -2.75 -8.35 -11.06
CA MET A 149 -3.80 -7.34 -10.82
C MET A 149 -4.29 -6.60 -12.09
N GLN A 150 -4.77 -7.36 -13.07
CA GLN A 150 -5.02 -6.88 -14.44
C GLN A 150 -5.95 -5.67 -14.56
N GLN A 151 -7.06 -5.64 -13.82
CA GLN A 151 -8.02 -4.53 -13.92
C GLN A 151 -7.50 -3.28 -13.22
N LEU A 152 -6.74 -3.44 -12.14
CA LEU A 152 -6.08 -2.33 -11.47
C LEU A 152 -5.01 -1.74 -12.39
N ASP A 153 -4.17 -2.57 -13.01
CA ASP A 153 -3.14 -2.13 -13.95
C ASP A 153 -3.73 -1.34 -15.13
N ALA A 154 -4.91 -1.73 -15.60
CA ALA A 154 -5.57 -1.07 -16.72
C ALA A 154 -6.08 0.35 -16.41
N VAL A 155 -6.21 0.71 -15.13
CA VAL A 155 -6.68 2.05 -14.72
C VAL A 155 -5.57 2.95 -14.20
N LEU A 156 -4.35 2.45 -14.04
CA LEU A 156 -3.21 3.25 -13.60
C LEU A 156 -2.72 4.17 -14.74
N ALA A 157 -2.33 5.38 -14.36
CA ALA A 157 -1.74 6.36 -15.25
C ALA A 157 -0.25 6.04 -15.50
N PRO A 158 0.35 6.54 -16.60
CA PRO A 158 1.76 6.27 -16.92
C PRO A 158 2.76 6.76 -15.87
N ASP A 159 2.37 7.71 -15.03
CA ASP A 159 3.17 8.30 -13.95
C ASP A 159 2.86 7.71 -12.56
N ASP A 160 1.93 6.76 -12.47
CA ASP A 160 1.71 5.97 -11.26
C ASP A 160 2.80 4.91 -11.10
N MET A 161 3.07 4.54 -9.85
CA MET A 161 4.05 3.51 -9.51
C MET A 161 3.37 2.19 -9.17
N THR A 162 3.89 1.10 -9.70
CA THR A 162 3.48 -0.26 -9.34
C THR A 162 4.61 -1.03 -8.70
N ILE A 163 4.27 -1.81 -7.68
CA ILE A 163 5.15 -2.81 -7.08
C ILE A 163 4.44 -4.15 -7.21
N HIS A 164 4.82 -4.89 -8.26
CA HIS A 164 4.26 -6.20 -8.57
C HIS A 164 5.00 -7.29 -7.80
N VAL A 165 4.44 -7.69 -6.67
CA VAL A 165 4.99 -8.77 -5.83
C VAL A 165 4.95 -10.08 -6.61
N PRO A 166 6.10 -10.77 -6.79
CA PRO A 166 6.17 -12.01 -7.53
C PRO A 166 5.53 -13.17 -6.74
N GLY A 167 5.13 -14.19 -7.49
CA GLY A 167 4.57 -15.43 -6.96
C GLY A 167 3.03 -15.46 -6.88
N GLU A 168 2.51 -16.66 -6.67
CA GLU A 168 1.07 -16.95 -6.77
C GLU A 168 0.42 -17.21 -5.40
N ARG A 169 1.22 -17.49 -4.36
CA ARG A 169 0.70 -17.89 -3.06
C ARG A 169 0.23 -16.66 -2.28
N PHE A 170 -1.06 -16.63 -1.94
CA PHE A 170 -1.67 -15.50 -1.23
C PHE A 170 -1.00 -15.18 0.11
N ALA A 171 -0.55 -16.19 0.86
CA ALA A 171 0.13 -15.98 2.13
C ALA A 171 1.48 -15.27 1.99
N THR A 172 2.28 -15.63 0.97
CA THR A 172 3.56 -14.97 0.71
C THR A 172 3.34 -13.56 0.18
N LEU A 173 2.33 -13.34 -0.66
CA LEU A 173 1.94 -11.98 -1.09
C LEU A 173 1.71 -11.05 0.10
N LEU A 174 0.90 -11.46 1.08
CA LEU A 174 0.64 -10.64 2.27
C LEU A 174 1.89 -10.36 3.10
N GLN A 175 2.78 -11.35 3.22
CA GLN A 175 4.05 -11.21 3.93
C GLN A 175 5.00 -10.25 3.22
N GLN A 176 5.12 -10.34 1.89
CA GLN A 176 5.95 -9.44 1.10
C GLN A 176 5.37 -8.01 1.11
N GLN A 177 4.05 -7.85 0.99
CA GLN A 177 3.42 -6.55 1.14
C GLN A 177 3.72 -5.92 2.50
N LEU A 178 3.68 -6.69 3.60
CA LEU A 178 4.05 -6.21 4.91
C LEU A 178 5.51 -5.74 4.96
N MET A 179 6.43 -6.52 4.39
CA MET A 179 7.84 -6.14 4.30
C MET A 179 8.03 -4.85 3.50
N ILE A 180 7.36 -4.72 2.35
CA ILE A 180 7.41 -3.54 1.49
C ILE A 180 6.90 -2.30 2.22
N VAL A 181 5.75 -2.36 2.89
CA VAL A 181 5.21 -1.17 3.57
C VAL A 181 6.08 -0.70 4.74
N LEU A 182 6.72 -1.63 5.47
CA LEU A 182 7.67 -1.28 6.52
C LEU A 182 8.94 -0.67 5.91
N MET A 183 9.45 -1.25 4.83
CA MET A 183 10.60 -0.73 4.09
C MET A 183 10.34 0.66 3.52
N LEU A 184 9.15 0.94 2.99
CA LEU A 184 8.77 2.28 2.52
C LEU A 184 8.87 3.31 3.65
N SER A 185 8.38 2.97 4.86
CA SER A 185 8.53 3.86 6.02
C SER A 185 10.00 4.13 6.35
N ASP A 186 10.84 3.09 6.39
CA ASP A 186 12.26 3.23 6.69
C ASP A 186 13.01 4.06 5.64
N LEU A 187 12.69 3.87 4.36
CA LEU A 187 13.29 4.62 3.25
C LEU A 187 12.84 6.08 3.24
N ILE A 188 11.56 6.36 3.51
CA ILE A 188 11.05 7.72 3.66
C ILE A 188 11.77 8.43 4.82
N ASP A 189 11.96 7.72 5.94
CA ASP A 189 12.67 8.26 7.10
C ASP A 189 14.13 8.57 6.77
N TYR A 190 14.80 7.67 6.04
CA TYR A 190 16.15 7.89 5.53
C TYR A 190 16.22 9.12 4.60
N LEU A 191 15.25 9.32 3.71
CA LEU A 191 15.22 10.45 2.80
C LEU A 191 14.95 11.78 3.52
N LEU A 192 14.09 11.78 4.54
CA LEU A 192 13.74 12.99 5.31
C LEU A 192 14.82 13.39 6.32
N PHE A 193 15.45 12.41 6.97
CA PHE A 193 16.27 12.65 8.17
C PHE A 193 17.72 12.12 8.05
N GLY A 194 18.04 11.38 6.98
CA GLY A 194 19.34 10.76 6.77
C GLY A 194 19.49 9.40 7.47
N SER A 195 20.68 8.82 7.39
CA SER A 195 21.01 7.61 8.16
C SER A 195 21.26 7.96 9.62
N ASN A 196 20.57 7.29 10.52
CA ASN A 196 21.07 7.13 11.88
C ASN A 196 22.27 6.18 11.81
N ALA A 197 23.47 6.72 12.06
CA ALA A 197 24.64 5.92 12.38
C ALA A 197 24.47 5.20 13.73
#